data_AF-A0A1W9MCI8-F1
#
_entry.id   AF-A0A1W9MCI8-F1
#
_cell.length_a   1.000
_cell.length_b   1.000
_cell.length_c   1.000
_cell.angle_alpha   90.00
_cell.angle_beta   90.00
_cell.angle_gamma   90.00
#
_symmetry.space_group_name_H-M   'P 1'
#
loop_
_entity.id
_entity.type
_entity.pdbx_description
1 polymer ?
#
loop_
_entity_poly.entity_id
_entity_poly.type
_entity_poly.pdbx_seq_one_letter_code
_entity_poly.pdbx_strand_id
1 'polypeptide(L)'
;MESDTYRVFRQWISEPHGIILVTGPTGSGKSTTLYSALESINDKTKKIITVEDPVEYHLEGITQIQTHSEIGYTFARALRSILR
;
A
#
# COMPACT_ATOMS: atom_id res chain seq x y z
N MET A 1 4.25 15.43 -8.52
CA MET A 1 5.57 15.40 -7.85
C MET A 1 6.58 16.05 -8.77
N GLU A 2 7.53 16.81 -8.23
CA GLU A 2 8.68 17.28 -9.02
C GLU A 2 9.47 16.08 -9.56
N SER A 3 10.13 16.26 -10.71
CA SER A 3 10.78 15.18 -11.46
C SER A 3 11.82 14.41 -10.65
N ASP A 4 12.61 15.12 -9.84
CA ASP A 4 13.64 14.49 -9.00
C ASP A 4 13.01 13.66 -7.87
N THR A 5 11.99 14.19 -7.19
CA THR A 5 11.23 13.49 -6.15
C THR A 5 10.56 12.23 -6.71
N TYR A 6 9.97 12.32 -7.90
CA TYR A 6 9.35 11.17 -8.56
C TYR A 6 10.38 10.08 -8.87
N ARG A 7 11.57 10.45 -9.38
CA ARG A 7 12.65 9.51 -9.67
C ARG A 7 13.12 8.78 -8.42
N VAL A 8 13.35 9.50 -7.32
CA VAL A 8 13.78 8.92 -6.05
C VAL A 8 12.70 7.99 -5.49
N PHE A 9 11.44 8.42 -5.50
CA PHE A 9 10.33 7.59 -5.06
C PHE A 9 10.20 6.30 -5.88
N ARG A 10 10.35 6.38 -7.21
CA ARG A 10 10.36 5.22 -8.11
C ARG A 10 11.49 4.22 -7.80
N GLN A 11 12.65 4.71 -7.37
CA GLN A 11 13.74 3.84 -6.93
C GLN A 11 13.35 3.13 -5.62
N TRP A 12 12.87 3.87 -4.61
CA TRP A 12 12.50 3.29 -3.32
C TRP A 12 11.44 2.20 -3.40
N ILE A 13 10.39 2.39 -4.21
CA ILE A 13 9.32 1.38 -4.33
C ILE A 13 9.78 0.09 -5.05
N SER A 14 10.95 0.11 -5.69
CA SER A 14 11.55 -1.06 -6.34
C SER A 14 12.56 -1.81 -5.46
N GLU A 15 12.90 -1.27 -4.29
CA GLU A 15 13.81 -1.92 -3.36
C GLU A 15 13.20 -3.21 -2.78
N PRO A 16 14.00 -4.26 -2.56
CA PRO A 16 13.51 -5.57 -2.09
C PRO A 16 12.96 -5.53 -0.67
N HIS A 17 13.38 -4.56 0.14
CA HIS A 17 12.91 -4.37 1.51
C HIS A 17 13.08 -2.91 1.95
N GLY A 18 12.16 -2.44 2.80
CA GLY A 18 12.19 -1.10 3.35
C GLY A 18 10.80 -0.66 3.84
N ILE A 19 10.75 0.48 4.52
CA ILE A 19 9.49 1.11 4.93
C ILE A 19 9.42 2.48 4.27
N ILE A 20 8.33 2.75 3.56
CA ILE A 20 8.03 4.04 2.95
C ILE A 20 6.81 4.62 3.65
N LEU A 21 6.92 5.84 4.16
CA LEU A 21 5.82 6.55 4.82
C LEU A 21 5.37 7.72 3.97
N VAL A 22 4.10 7.69 3.54
CA VAL A 22 3.46 8.82 2.86
C VAL A 22 2.61 9.57 3.90
N THR A 23 3.02 10.79 4.23
CA THR A 23 2.39 11.62 5.27
C THR A 23 1.73 12.86 4.69
N GLY A 24 0.81 13.47 5.44
CA GLY A 24 0.05 14.66 5.04
C GLY A 24 -1.35 14.69 5.67
N PRO A 25 -2.04 15.84 5.64
CA PRO A 25 -3.38 15.99 6.20
C PRO A 25 -4.43 15.16 5.42
N THR A 26 -5.65 15.08 5.95
CA THR A 26 -6.78 14.47 5.23
C THR A 26 -6.98 15.14 3.87
N GLY A 27 -7.27 14.35 2.83
CA GLY A 27 -7.48 14.86 1.47
C GLY A 27 -6.20 15.19 0.67
N SER A 28 -5.01 14.96 1.22
CA SER A 28 -3.74 15.27 0.52
C SER A 28 -3.29 14.24 -0.54
N GLY A 29 -4.14 13.28 -0.90
CA GLY A 29 -3.83 12.27 -1.93
C GLY A 29 -2.88 11.14 -1.50
N LYS A 30 -2.80 10.82 -0.20
CA LYS A 30 -1.95 9.72 0.31
C LYS A 30 -2.35 8.35 -0.26
N SER A 31 -3.62 7.98 -0.16
CA SER A 31 -4.16 6.73 -0.69
C SER A 31 -3.92 6.65 -2.19
N THR A 32 -4.26 7.71 -2.94
CA THR A 32 -4.02 7.80 -4.38
C THR A 32 -2.56 7.58 -4.74
N THR A 33 -1.63 8.20 -4.01
CA THR A 33 -0.19 8.03 -4.24
C THR A 33 0.27 6.59 -4.00
N LEU A 34 -0.18 5.98 -2.91
CA LEU A 34 0.16 4.58 -2.59
C LEU A 34 -0.44 3.62 -3.62
N TYR A 35 -1.69 3.80 -4.00
CA TYR A 35 -2.36 2.99 -5.01
C TYR A 35 -1.66 3.06 -6.38
N SER A 36 -1.33 4.27 -6.86
CA SER A 36 -0.57 4.43 -8.10
C SER A 36 0.83 3.80 -8.02
N ALA A 37 1.47 3.85 -6.85
CA ALA A 37 2.76 3.20 -6.64
C ALA A 37 2.63 1.66 -6.73
N LEU A 38 1.65 1.09 -6.03
CA LEU A 38 1.36 -0.35 -6.02
C LEU A 38 1.04 -0.86 -7.44
N GLU A 39 0.20 -0.14 -8.18
CA GLU A 39 -0.12 -0.48 -9.57
C GLU A 39 1.12 -0.43 -10.47
N SER A 40 2.01 0.55 -10.27
CA SER A 40 3.23 0.68 -11.07
C SER A 40 4.26 -0.45 -10.86
N ILE A 41 4.22 -1.13 -9.70
CA ILE A 41 5.12 -2.25 -9.37
C ILE A 41 4.44 -3.62 -9.52
N ASN A 42 3.14 -3.66 -9.85
CA ASN A 42 2.35 -4.87 -10.02
C ASN A 42 2.65 -5.53 -11.38
N ASP A 43 3.78 -6.22 -11.45
CA ASP A 43 4.19 -7.02 -12.61
C ASP A 43 3.55 -8.42 -12.65
N LYS A 44 2.58 -8.69 -11.77
CA LYS A 44 1.93 -10.01 -11.56
C LYS A 44 2.88 -11.15 -11.16
N THR A 45 4.16 -10.88 -10.93
CA THR A 45 5.15 -11.86 -10.42
C THR A 45 5.35 -11.73 -8.91
N LYS A 46 5.24 -10.50 -8.38
CA LYS A 46 5.32 -10.24 -6.93
C LYS A 46 3.96 -10.41 -6.27
N LYS A 47 3.93 -11.08 -5.11
CA LYS A 47 2.74 -11.15 -4.26
C LYS A 47 2.60 -9.85 -3.47
N ILE A 48 1.66 -9.01 -3.86
CA ILE A 48 1.35 -7.74 -3.16
C ILE A 48 0.09 -7.94 -2.30
N ILE A 49 0.18 -7.55 -1.03
CA ILE A 49 -0.91 -7.66 -0.06
C ILE A 49 -1.05 -6.33 0.69
N THR A 50 -2.26 -5.81 0.80
CA THR A 50 -2.58 -4.59 1.57
C THR A 50 -3.53 -4.91 2.72
N VAL A 51 -3.48 -4.08 3.76
CA VAL A 51 -4.49 -4.04 4.83
C VAL A 51 -5.03 -2.62 4.91
N GLU A 52 -6.35 -2.46 4.85
CA GLU A 52 -7.01 -1.17 4.62
C GLU A 52 -8.30 -1.02 5.45
N ASP A 53 -8.77 0.21 5.66
CA ASP A 53 -9.97 0.51 6.45
C ASP A 53 -10.66 1.81 5.98
N PRO A 54 -11.67 1.74 5.09
CA PRO A 54 -12.01 0.62 4.21
C PRO A 54 -11.07 0.53 2.99
N VAL A 55 -11.25 -0.48 2.15
CA VAL A 55 -10.65 -0.50 0.80
C VAL A 55 -11.32 0.58 -0.06
N GLU A 56 -10.57 1.51 -0.63
CA GLU A 56 -11.14 2.62 -1.42
C GLU A 56 -11.69 2.15 -2.78
N TYR A 57 -10.90 1.34 -3.49
CA TYR A 57 -11.30 0.67 -4.71
C TYR A 57 -10.42 -0.58 -4.95
N HIS A 58 -10.84 -1.42 -5.89
CA HIS A 58 -10.16 -2.68 -6.18
C HIS A 58 -8.99 -2.49 -7.15
N LEU A 59 -7.82 -3.04 -6.81
CA LEU A 59 -6.65 -3.16 -7.66
C LEU A 59 -6.50 -4.60 -8.16
N GLU A 60 -6.59 -4.80 -9.48
CA GLU A 60 -6.46 -6.13 -10.08
C GLU A 60 -5.07 -6.74 -9.78
N GLY A 61 -5.04 -8.00 -9.35
CA GLY A 61 -3.79 -8.70 -9.05
C GLY A 61 -3.18 -8.38 -7.69
N ILE A 62 -3.82 -7.53 -6.88
CA ILE A 62 -3.40 -7.22 -5.51
C ILE A 62 -4.39 -7.82 -4.52
N THR A 63 -3.90 -8.51 -3.51
CA THR A 63 -4.76 -9.01 -2.42
C THR A 63 -5.02 -7.89 -1.43
N GLN A 64 -6.25 -7.38 -1.39
CA GLN A 64 -6.63 -6.29 -0.48
C GLN A 64 -7.48 -6.82 0.66
N ILE A 65 -7.01 -6.62 1.89
CA ILE A 65 -7.67 -7.07 3.11
C ILE A 65 -8.29 -5.88 3.83
N GLN A 66 -9.61 -5.87 3.99
CA GLN A 66 -10.28 -4.87 4.81
C GLN A 66 -10.29 -5.27 6.28
N THR A 67 -9.95 -4.33 7.17
CA THR A 67 -10.07 -4.55 8.60
C THR A 67 -11.54 -4.59 9.03
N HIS A 68 -11.82 -5.35 10.09
CA HIS A 68 -13.14 -5.43 10.71
C HIS A 68 -12.94 -5.35 12.22
N SER A 69 -12.78 -4.12 12.72
CA SER A 69 -12.51 -3.83 14.13
C SER A 69 -13.59 -4.37 15.07
N GLU A 70 -14.86 -4.33 14.63
CA GLU A 70 -16.06 -4.88 15.32
C GLU A 70 -15.89 -6.36 15.75
N ILE A 71 -15.19 -7.16 14.94
CA ILE A 71 -14.95 -8.60 15.20
C ILE A 71 -13.50 -8.88 15.63
N GLY A 72 -12.76 -7.84 16.01
CA GLY A 72 -11.36 -7.94 16.46
C GLY A 72 -10.38 -8.28 15.33
N TYR A 73 -10.73 -8.03 14.07
CA TYR A 73 -9.82 -8.18 12.93
C TYR A 73 -9.16 -6.84 12.58
N THR A 74 -8.17 -6.47 13.39
CA THR A 74 -7.48 -5.15 13.34
C THR A 74 -6.28 -5.15 12.40
N PHE A 75 -5.76 -3.96 12.05
CA PHE A 75 -4.51 -3.78 11.29
C PHE A 75 -3.36 -4.65 11.82
N ALA A 76 -3.11 -4.58 13.14
CA ALA A 76 -2.02 -5.33 13.75
C ALA A 76 -2.22 -6.86 13.65
N ARG A 77 -3.47 -7.33 13.75
CA ARG A 77 -3.78 -8.77 13.62
C ARG A 77 -3.62 -9.24 12.18
N ALA A 78 -4.13 -8.48 11.21
CA ALA A 78 -4.00 -8.77 9.79
C ALA A 78 -2.52 -8.76 9.35
N LEU A 79 -1.76 -7.72 9.70
CA LEU A 79 -0.34 -7.62 9.36
C LEU A 79 0.48 -8.78 9.93
N ARG A 80 0.25 -9.16 11.19
CA ARG A 80 0.88 -10.36 11.79
C ARG A 80 0.51 -11.66 11.10
N SER A 81 -0.66 -11.74 10.47
CA SER A 81 -1.08 -12.93 9.73
C SER A 81 -0.43 -12.99 8.34
N ILE A 82 -0.21 -11.84 7.70
CA ILE A 82 0.42 -11.74 6.38
C ILE A 82 1.89 -12.16 6.42
N LEU A 83 2.59 -11.87 7.51
CA LEU A 83 4.01 -12.17 7.70
C LEU A 83 4.32 -13.62 8.12
N ARG A 84 3.31 -14.49 8.18
CA ARG A 84 3.46 -15.92 8.49
C ARG A 84 3.62 -16.73 7.22
#